data_AF-A0A968BLX6-F1
#
_entry.id   AF-A0A968BLX6-F1
#
_cell.length_a   1.000
_cell.length_b   1.000
_cell.length_c   1.000
_cell.angle_alpha   90.00
_cell.angle_beta   90.00
_cell.angle_gamma   90.00
#
_symmetry.space_group_name_H-M   'P 1'
#
loop_
_entity.id
_entity.type
_entity.pdbx_description
1 polymer ?
#
loop_
_entity_poly.entity_id
_entity_poly.type
_entity_poly.pdbx_seq_one_letter_code
_entity_poly.pdbx_strand_id
1 'polypeptide(L)'
;MSVAEVLSDDKSTAVQVAIYAPPAESTLIKPTMTAGRWLRPGDENGLVIGNHLIKERPDLQVGDEVVIQIDNRETTWRVVGIYKMAGNVIPPIVYTNYEYLSRVRNEIDRVSNLRVVTSPQDGATQERVAKALEAT
;
A
#
# COMPACT_ATOMS: atom_id res chain seq x y z
N MET A 1 -9.38 2.05 1.90
CA MET A 1 -8.68 0.74 1.90
C MET A 1 -9.35 -0.08 0.82
N SER A 2 -8.60 -0.51 -0.18
CA SER A 2 -9.09 -1.40 -1.24
C SER A 2 -8.41 -2.76 -1.07
N VAL A 3 -9.16 -3.83 -1.29
CA VAL A 3 -8.63 -5.19 -1.27
C VAL A 3 -8.19 -5.56 -2.68
N ALA A 4 -7.02 -6.19 -2.79
CA ALA A 4 -6.45 -6.63 -4.06
C ALA A 4 -5.76 -8.00 -3.88
N GLU A 5 -5.36 -8.61 -5.00
CA GLU A 5 -4.69 -9.91 -4.99
C GLU A 5 -3.32 -9.81 -5.66
N VAL A 6 -2.28 -10.21 -4.96
CA VAL A 6 -0.93 -10.36 -5.49
C VAL A 6 -0.80 -11.76 -6.08
N LEU A 7 -0.63 -11.85 -7.41
CA LEU A 7 -0.55 -13.13 -8.13
C LEU A 7 0.87 -13.69 -8.10
N SER A 8 1.02 -15.01 -8.04
CA SER A 8 2.30 -15.68 -8.33
C SER A 8 2.68 -15.53 -9.80
N ASP A 9 3.96 -15.74 -10.12
CA ASP A 9 4.49 -15.59 -11.49
C ASP A 9 3.77 -16.50 -12.50
N ASP A 10 3.41 -17.71 -12.07
CA ASP A 10 2.64 -18.69 -12.85
C ASP A 10 1.11 -18.47 -12.76
N LYS A 11 0.68 -17.49 -11.97
CA LYS A 11 -0.73 -17.16 -11.66
C LYS A 11 -1.54 -18.32 -11.07
N SER A 12 -0.88 -19.36 -10.55
CA SER A 12 -1.56 -20.50 -9.93
C SER A 12 -2.03 -20.19 -8.50
N THR A 13 -1.44 -19.18 -7.86
CA THR A 13 -1.76 -18.75 -6.50
C THR A 13 -1.91 -17.23 -6.40
N ALA A 14 -2.67 -16.79 -5.40
CA ALA A 14 -2.92 -15.39 -5.12
C ALA A 14 -2.90 -15.13 -3.60
N VAL A 15 -2.30 -14.01 -3.19
CA VAL A 15 -2.34 -13.54 -1.80
C VAL A 15 -3.17 -12.28 -1.74
N GLN A 16 -4.23 -12.31 -0.93
CA GLN A 16 -5.04 -11.13 -0.68
C GLN A 16 -4.25 -10.09 0.12
N VAL A 17 -4.27 -8.84 -0.34
CA VAL A 17 -3.58 -7.71 0.30
C VAL A 17 -4.52 -6.51 0.43
N ALA A 18 -4.23 -5.66 1.42
CA ALA A 18 -4.84 -4.35 1.53
C ALA A 18 -3.92 -3.28 0.90
N ILE A 19 -4.43 -2.55 -0.10
CA ILE A 19 -3.70 -1.45 -0.74
C ILE A 19 -3.98 -0.15 0.01
N TYR A 20 -2.89 0.51 0.41
CA TYR A 20 -2.89 1.86 0.97
C TYR A 20 -2.15 2.79 0.02
N ALA A 21 -2.83 3.85 -0.39
CA ALA A 21 -2.28 4.82 -1.31
C ALA A 21 -2.41 6.22 -0.69
N PRO A 22 -1.47 6.62 0.20
CA PRO A 22 -1.45 7.97 0.72
C PRO A 22 -1.08 8.96 -0.40
N PRO A 23 -1.49 10.24 -0.30
CA PRO A 23 -0.97 11.29 -1.16
C PRO A 23 0.56 11.33 -1.09
N ALA A 24 1.22 11.63 -2.19
CA ALA A 24 2.68 11.60 -2.30
C ALA A 24 3.45 12.41 -1.24
N GLU A 25 2.84 13.48 -0.71
CA GLU A 25 3.45 14.36 0.31
C GLU A 25 3.12 13.96 1.76
N SER A 26 2.40 12.84 1.95
CA SER A 26 2.02 12.37 3.28
C SER A 26 3.24 11.91 4.09
N THR A 27 3.55 12.62 5.16
CA THR A 27 4.58 12.25 6.15
C THR A 27 4.05 11.35 7.27
N LEU A 28 2.78 10.94 7.18
CA LEU A 28 2.05 10.21 8.23
C LEU A 28 2.57 8.79 8.48
N ILE A 29 3.29 8.20 7.52
CA ILE A 29 3.81 6.83 7.62
C ILE A 29 5.33 6.88 7.53
N LYS A 30 6.01 6.52 8.62
CA LYS A 30 7.46 6.36 8.69
C LYS A 30 7.78 4.92 9.07
N PRO A 31 7.75 3.98 8.13
CA PRO A 31 7.98 2.59 8.46
C PRO A 31 9.48 2.31 8.52
N THR A 32 9.86 1.30 9.30
CA THR A 32 11.23 0.80 9.31
C THR A 32 11.48 0.02 8.02
N MET A 33 12.23 0.62 7.09
CA MET A 33 12.61 -0.03 5.85
C MET A 33 13.68 -1.10 6.12
N THR A 34 13.49 -2.29 5.56
CA THR A 34 14.46 -3.39 5.60
C THR A 34 15.23 -3.54 4.29
N ALA A 35 14.67 -3.06 3.18
CA ALA A 35 15.33 -3.02 1.88
C ALA A 35 14.77 -1.91 0.99
N GLY A 36 15.57 -1.42 0.04
CA GLY A 36 15.15 -0.44 -0.95
C GLY A 36 14.83 0.93 -0.33
N ARG A 37 13.73 1.53 -0.77
CA ARG A 37 13.33 2.90 -0.38
C ARG A 37 11.82 3.01 -0.19
N TRP A 38 11.41 4.07 0.52
CA TRP A 38 10.01 4.48 0.54
C TRP A 38 9.57 5.05 -0.82
N LEU A 39 8.26 5.16 -1.00
CA LEU A 39 7.64 5.81 -2.15
C LEU A 39 8.03 7.29 -2.21
N ARG A 40 8.18 7.80 -3.43
CA ARG A 40 8.47 9.21 -3.70
C ARG A 40 7.34 9.83 -4.52
N PRO A 41 7.12 11.16 -4.40
CA PRO A 41 6.29 11.87 -5.35
C PRO A 41 6.73 11.60 -6.78
N GLY A 42 5.77 11.29 -7.66
CA GLY A 42 6.01 10.96 -9.06
C GLY A 42 6.41 9.51 -9.34
N ASP A 43 6.55 8.65 -8.33
CA ASP A 43 6.58 7.20 -8.59
C ASP A 43 5.26 6.79 -9.24
N GLU A 44 5.33 6.26 -10.46
CA GLU A 44 4.17 5.77 -11.18
C GLU A 44 3.80 4.38 -10.66
N ASN A 45 4.54 3.32 -10.98
CA ASN A 45 4.19 1.95 -10.56
C ASN A 45 4.95 1.42 -9.34
N GLY A 46 5.35 2.30 -8.42
CA GLY A 46 6.09 1.91 -7.22
C GLY A 46 5.21 1.17 -6.20
N LEU A 47 5.72 0.04 -5.69
CA LEU A 47 5.10 -0.75 -4.63
C LEU A 47 6.08 -0.93 -3.46
N VAL A 48 5.61 -0.65 -2.26
CA VAL A 48 6.33 -0.97 -1.03
C VAL A 48 5.58 -2.05 -0.27
N ILE A 49 6.25 -3.17 0.00
CA ILE A 49 5.64 -4.38 0.58
C ILE A 49 6.13 -4.64 2.00
N GLY A 50 5.27 -5.24 2.82
CA GLY A 50 5.57 -5.53 4.23
C GLY A 50 6.09 -6.94 4.47
N ASN A 51 6.75 -7.14 5.61
CA ASN A 51 7.20 -8.45 6.08
C ASN A 51 6.07 -9.50 6.17
N HIS A 52 4.81 -9.07 6.33
CA HIS A 52 3.66 -9.98 6.31
C HIS A 52 3.39 -10.56 4.92
N LEU A 53 3.59 -9.79 3.85
CA LEU A 53 3.49 -10.31 2.48
C LEU A 53 4.70 -11.19 2.16
N ILE A 54 5.90 -10.80 2.58
CA ILE A 54 7.12 -11.61 2.40
C ILE A 54 7.01 -12.99 3.07
N LYS A 55 6.25 -13.10 4.16
CA LYS A 55 6.00 -14.40 4.80
C LYS A 55 5.24 -15.37 3.89
N GLU A 56 4.29 -14.85 3.11
CA GLU A 56 3.47 -15.63 2.17
C GLU A 56 4.11 -15.74 0.78
N ARG A 57 4.88 -14.72 0.38
CA ARG A 57 5.61 -14.59 -0.88
C ARG A 57 7.09 -14.32 -0.64
N PRO A 58 7.86 -15.31 -0.15
CA PRO A 58 9.27 -15.15 0.19
C PRO A 58 10.18 -15.00 -1.04
N ASP A 59 9.63 -15.25 -2.22
CA ASP A 59 10.25 -15.06 -3.53
C ASP A 59 10.42 -13.58 -3.91
N LEU A 60 9.60 -12.67 -3.34
CA LEU A 60 9.62 -11.26 -3.70
C LEU A 60 10.81 -10.50 -3.12
N GLN A 61 11.49 -9.73 -3.96
CA GLN A 61 12.58 -8.83 -3.60
C GLN A 61 12.43 -7.44 -4.23
N VAL A 62 13.25 -6.50 -3.75
CA VAL A 62 13.32 -5.15 -4.35
C VAL A 62 13.85 -5.26 -5.77
N GLY A 63 13.14 -4.65 -6.72
CA GLY A 63 13.44 -4.69 -8.14
C GLY A 63 12.49 -5.55 -8.95
N ASP A 64 11.78 -6.47 -8.30
CA ASP A 64 10.84 -7.38 -8.96
C ASP A 64 9.61 -6.65 -9.50
N GLU A 65 9.03 -7.24 -10.53
CA GLU A 65 7.71 -6.89 -11.01
C GLU A 65 6.68 -7.87 -10.46
N VAL A 66 5.55 -7.33 -10.00
CA VAL A 66 4.48 -8.09 -9.37
C VAL A 66 3.18 -7.74 -10.05
N VAL A 67 2.41 -8.76 -10.41
CA VAL A 67 1.06 -8.57 -10.95
C VAL A 67 0.09 -8.49 -9.78
N ILE A 68 -0.63 -7.38 -9.70
CA ILE A 68 -1.70 -7.16 -8.74
C ILE A 68 -3.03 -7.09 -9.50
N GLN A 69 -3.98 -7.91 -9.10
CA GLN A 69 -5.35 -7.84 -9.56
C GLN A 69 -6.16 -6.87 -8.70
N ILE A 70 -6.68 -5.81 -9.33
CA ILE A 70 -7.49 -4.75 -8.72
C ILE A 70 -8.74 -4.58 -9.57
N ASP A 71 -9.94 -4.68 -8.98
CA ASP A 71 -11.21 -4.51 -9.71
C ASP A 71 -11.30 -5.36 -11.00
N ASN A 72 -10.89 -6.63 -10.93
CA ASN A 72 -10.79 -7.59 -12.06
C ASN A 72 -9.84 -7.16 -13.20
N ARG A 73 -8.88 -6.28 -12.91
CA ARG A 73 -7.83 -5.88 -13.85
C ARG A 73 -6.46 -6.24 -13.29
N GLU A 74 -5.66 -6.91 -14.10
CA GLU A 74 -4.26 -7.15 -13.80
C GLU A 74 -3.42 -5.90 -14.05
N THR A 75 -2.56 -5.57 -13.11
CA THR A 75 -1.73 -4.36 -13.15
C THR A 75 -0.32 -4.73 -12.67
N THR A 76 0.69 -4.27 -13.39
CA THR A 76 2.09 -4.60 -13.07
C THR A 76 2.72 -3.50 -12.24
N TRP A 77 3.32 -3.88 -11.12
CA TRP A 77 3.93 -2.99 -10.15
C TRP A 77 5.38 -3.38 -9.89
N ARG A 78 6.23 -2.41 -9.57
CA ARG A 78 7.63 -2.67 -9.23
C ARG A 78 7.84 -2.55 -7.72
N VAL A 79 8.43 -3.57 -7.11
CA VAL A 79 8.82 -3.51 -5.70
C VAL A 79 10.00 -2.55 -5.56
N VAL A 80 9.77 -1.40 -4.92
CA VAL A 80 10.80 -0.36 -4.69
C VAL A 80 11.34 -0.39 -3.27
N GLY A 81 10.65 -1.07 -2.36
CA GLY A 81 11.09 -1.21 -0.97
C GLY A 81 10.33 -2.27 -0.19
N ILE A 82 10.95 -2.72 0.89
CA ILE A 82 10.37 -3.67 1.84
C ILE A 82 10.43 -3.03 3.22
N TYR A 83 9.32 -3.04 3.94
CA TYR A 83 9.24 -2.53 5.30
C TYR A 83 8.95 -3.63 6.32
N LYS A 84 9.27 -3.33 7.57
CA LYS A 84 8.94 -4.17 8.72
C LYS A 84 7.98 -3.47 9.66
N MET A 85 6.98 -4.21 10.11
CA MET A 85 6.00 -3.80 11.10
C MET A 85 5.76 -4.94 12.10
N ALA A 86 5.61 -4.56 13.37
CA ALA A 86 5.31 -5.50 14.44
C ALA A 86 3.82 -5.90 14.44
N GLY A 87 3.51 -7.00 15.13
CA GLY A 87 2.16 -7.58 15.17
C GLY A 87 1.88 -8.48 13.97
N ASN A 88 0.66 -9.03 13.91
CA ASN A 88 0.15 -9.80 12.78
C ASN A 88 -0.94 -8.98 12.10
N VAL A 89 -0.73 -8.64 10.83
CA VAL A 89 -1.70 -7.88 10.03
C VAL A 89 -2.18 -8.76 8.89
N ILE A 90 -3.48 -9.03 8.88
CA ILE A 90 -4.15 -9.87 7.89
C ILE A 90 -5.38 -9.09 7.38
N PRO A 91 -5.52 -8.86 6.07
CA PRO A 91 -4.55 -9.22 5.02
C PRO A 91 -3.27 -8.35 5.11
N PRO A 92 -2.13 -8.81 4.58
CA PRO A 92 -0.92 -8.00 4.48
C PRO A 92 -1.16 -6.64 3.82
N ILE A 93 -0.48 -5.61 4.30
CA ILE A 93 -0.59 -4.25 3.74
C ILE A 93 0.51 -4.02 2.71
N VAL A 94 0.13 -3.41 1.60
CA VAL A 94 1.06 -2.88 0.59
C VAL A 94 0.78 -1.40 0.36
N TYR A 95 1.83 -0.64 0.06
CA TYR A 95 1.75 0.79 -0.19
C TYR A 95 2.07 1.12 -1.63
N THR A 96 1.32 2.05 -2.20
CA THR A 96 1.60 2.61 -3.52
C THR A 96 1.26 4.10 -3.57
N ASN A 97 1.54 4.77 -4.68
CA ASN A 97 1.15 6.15 -4.89
C ASN A 97 -0.34 6.25 -5.29
N TYR A 98 -1.09 7.10 -4.58
CA TYR A 98 -2.47 7.43 -4.89
C TYR A 98 -2.66 7.93 -6.32
N GLU A 99 -1.80 8.84 -6.78
CA GLU A 99 -1.95 9.47 -8.09
C GLU A 99 -1.91 8.45 -9.22
N TYR A 100 -1.04 7.44 -9.11
CA TYR A 100 -0.97 6.38 -10.11
C TYR A 100 -2.08 5.34 -9.95
N LEU A 101 -2.42 4.95 -8.72
CA LEU A 101 -3.53 4.02 -8.47
C LEU A 101 -4.85 4.56 -9.07
N SER A 102 -5.13 5.86 -8.90
CA SER A 102 -6.32 6.50 -9.48
C SER A 102 -6.32 6.49 -11.01
N ARG A 103 -5.15 6.65 -11.66
CA ARG A 103 -5.03 6.52 -13.12
C ARG A 103 -5.31 5.09 -13.58
N VAL A 104 -4.72 4.11 -12.90
CA VAL A 104 -4.88 2.67 -13.21
C VAL A 104 -6.34 2.21 -13.06
N ARG A 105 -7.05 2.71 -12.05
CA ARG A 105 -8.47 2.41 -11.83
C ARG A 105 -9.42 3.15 -12.78
N ASN A 106 -8.89 3.95 -13.71
CA ASN A 106 -9.67 4.79 -14.64
C ASN A 106 -10.63 5.75 -13.90
N GLU A 107 -10.25 6.18 -12.69
CA GLU A 107 -11.01 7.12 -11.85
C GLU A 107 -10.69 8.59 -12.19
N ILE A 108 -9.99 8.84 -13.30
CA ILE A 108 -9.59 10.18 -13.75
C ILE A 108 -10.81 11.11 -13.98
N ASP A 109 -12.01 10.56 -14.25
CA ASP A 109 -13.26 11.32 -14.39
C ASP A 109 -14.13 11.40 -13.12
N ARG A 110 -13.67 10.87 -11.98
CA ARG A 110 -14.33 11.06 -10.67
C ARG A 110 -13.43 11.90 -9.77
N VAL A 111 -13.47 13.22 -9.98
CA VAL A 111 -13.05 14.20 -8.97
C VAL A 111 -13.84 13.92 -7.69
N SER A 112 -13.25 13.24 -6.71
CA SER A 112 -13.87 13.02 -5.39
C SER A 112 -12.82 12.66 -4.35
N ASN A 113 -11.95 13.61 -4.01
CA ASN A 113 -11.81 14.12 -2.64
C ASN A 113 -10.58 15.01 -2.56
N LEU A 114 -10.81 16.31 -2.74
CA LEU A 114 -9.92 17.35 -2.25
C LEU A 114 -9.94 17.27 -0.72
N ARG A 115 -9.04 16.47 -0.11
CA ARG A 115 -8.87 16.50 1.34
C ARG A 115 -7.90 17.62 1.67
N VAL A 116 -8.45 18.76 2.06
CA VAL A 116 -7.69 19.84 2.67
C VAL A 116 -7.02 19.27 3.94
N VAL A 117 -5.70 19.18 3.92
CA VAL A 117 -4.90 18.88 5.11
C VAL A 117 -4.69 20.19 5.86
N THR A 118 -5.52 20.47 6.85
CA THR A 118 -5.24 21.51 7.84
C THR A 118 -4.37 20.91 8.95
N SER A 119 -3.13 21.38 9.08
CA SER A 119 -2.32 21.20 10.29
C SER A 119 -2.81 22.11 11.44
N PRO A 120 -2.51 21.81 12.71
CA PRO A 120 -1.68 20.72 13.24
C PRO A 120 -2.51 19.72 14.08
N GLN A 121 -2.07 18.46 14.21
CA GLN A 121 -2.59 17.64 15.31
C GLN A 121 -1.62 16.55 15.77
N ASP A 122 -1.26 16.71 17.04
CA ASP A 122 -0.20 16.07 17.77
C ASP A 122 -0.59 14.66 18.25
N GLY A 123 0.40 13.93 18.78
CA GLY A 123 0.39 12.49 19.08
C GLY A 123 -0.76 11.92 19.93
N ALA A 124 -1.63 12.74 20.50
CA ALA A 124 -2.82 12.30 21.25
C ALA A 124 -3.96 11.75 20.36
N THR A 125 -3.85 11.81 19.03
CA THR A 125 -4.93 11.36 18.11
C THR A 125 -4.72 9.95 17.56
N GLN A 126 -3.49 9.42 17.57
CA GLN A 126 -3.24 8.04 17.11
C GLN A 126 -3.90 6.99 18.01
N GLU A 127 -3.99 7.27 19.32
CA GLU A 127 -4.62 6.37 20.29
C GLU A 127 -6.16 6.33 20.17
N ARG A 128 -6.79 7.41 19.65
CA ARG A 128 -8.25 7.45 19.46
C ARG A 128 -8.72 6.68 18.23
N VAL A 129 -7.92 6.59 17.17
CA VAL A 129 -8.30 5.83 15.97
C VAL A 129 -8.17 4.33 16.22
N ALA A 130 -7.15 3.92 16.98
CA ALA A 130 -7.03 2.53 17.45
C ALA A 130 -8.20 2.14 18.38
N LYS A 131 -8.57 3.01 19.34
CA LYS A 131 -9.70 2.75 20.25
C LYS A 131 -11.09 2.82 19.60
N ALA A 132 -11.26 3.54 18.49
CA ALA A 132 -12.55 3.61 17.79
C ALA A 132 -12.84 2.38 16.91
N LEU A 133 -11.83 1.53 16.65
CA LEU A 133 -11.98 0.30 15.88
C LEU A 133 -12.22 -0.95 16.76
N GLU A 134 -12.09 -0.84 18.08
CA GLU A 134 -12.36 -1.94 19.04
C GLU A 134 -13.76 -1.88 19.69
N ALA A 135 -14.58 -0.90 19.34
CA ALA A 135 -15.95 -0.81 19.84
C ALA A 135 -16.95 -0.66 18.68
N THR A 136 -17.20 -1.75 17.96
CA THR A 136 -18.51 -2.02 17.33
C THR A 136 -18.74 -3.52 17.30
#